data_AF-A0A6N2E9V9-F1
#
_entry.id   AF-A0A6N2E9V9-F1
#
_cell.length_a   1.000
_cell.length_b   1.000
_cell.length_c   1.000
_cell.angle_alpha   90.00
_cell.angle_beta   90.00
_cell.angle_gamma   90.00
#
_symmetry.space_group_name_H-M   'P 1'
#
loop_
_entity.id
_entity.type
_entity.pdbx_description
1 polymer ?
#
loop_
_entity_poly.entity_id
_entity_poly.type
_entity_poly.pdbx_seq_one_letter_code
_entity_poly.pdbx_strand_id
1 'polypeptide(L)'
;MQLDRRATRLLVVLSATPWAAGWTVLGLWILLVAPSSVQIGSFEYTMPAMLRFTAGLTSLAAGQLVFMCFVCDRLFPRAHRPAVWTAQLTASGAIILGAVALCFQVLWIYAGGAA
;
A
#
# COMPACT_ATOMS: atom_id res chain seq x y z
N MET A 1 21.54 15.29 24.53
CA MET A 1 21.60 14.10 23.64
C MET A 1 20.47 13.09 23.80
N GLN A 2 19.80 12.91 24.95
CA GLN A 2 18.63 12.00 25.03
C GLN A 2 17.31 12.63 24.55
N LEU A 3 17.16 13.95 24.65
CA LEU A 3 15.97 14.68 24.17
C LEU A 3 15.82 14.60 22.64
N ASP A 4 16.94 14.73 21.93
CA ASP A 4 16.99 14.72 20.45
C ASP A 4 16.42 13.42 19.88
N ARG A 5 16.77 12.28 20.50
CA ARG A 5 16.30 10.94 20.05
C ARG A 5 14.79 10.75 20.23
N ARG A 6 14.18 11.37 21.24
CA ARG A 6 12.71 11.28 21.45
C ARG A 6 11.98 12.18 20.47
N ALA A 7 12.47 13.40 20.26
CA ALA A 7 11.90 14.33 19.29
C ALA A 7 11.94 13.76 17.87
N THR A 8 13.08 13.19 17.45
CA THR A 8 13.19 12.54 16.12
C THR A 8 12.20 11.38 15.98
N ARG A 9 12.05 10.53 17.00
CA ARG A 9 11.07 9.42 16.93
C ARG A 9 9.65 9.91 16.76
N LEU A 10 9.24 10.93 17.51
CA LEU A 10 7.90 11.51 17.41
C LEU A 10 7.67 12.14 16.04
N LEU A 11 8.64 12.88 15.51
CA LEU A 11 8.53 13.48 14.18
C LEU A 11 8.32 12.43 13.09
N VAL A 12 9.07 11.31 13.14
CA VAL A 12 8.88 10.26 12.13
C VAL A 12 7.57 9.50 12.34
N VAL A 13 7.11 9.30 13.58
CA VAL A 13 5.78 8.70 13.83
C VAL A 13 4.68 9.61 13.28
N LEU A 14 4.77 10.92 13.52
CA LEU A 14 3.80 11.93 13.08
C LEU A 14 3.79 12.12 11.57
N SER A 15 4.92 11.93 10.87
CA SER A 15 4.96 11.99 9.40
C SER A 15 4.56 10.67 8.75
N ALA A 16 4.87 9.53 9.37
CA ALA A 16 4.54 8.22 8.84
C ALA A 16 3.06 7.85 8.99
N THR A 17 2.38 8.35 10.03
CA THR A 17 0.93 8.12 10.23
C THR A 17 0.07 8.66 9.08
N PRO A 18 0.18 9.93 8.64
CA PRO A 18 -0.60 10.44 7.52
C PRO A 18 -0.19 9.74 6.21
N TRP A 19 1.05 9.30 6.06
CA TRP A 19 1.48 8.53 4.90
C TRP A 19 0.79 7.16 4.86
N ALA A 20 0.82 6.42 5.97
CA ALA A 20 0.13 5.14 6.07
C ALA A 20 -1.38 5.28 5.86
N ALA A 21 -2.00 6.30 6.46
CA ALA A 21 -3.41 6.63 6.26
C ALA A 21 -3.72 7.01 4.81
N GLY A 22 -2.82 7.74 4.14
CA GLY A 22 -2.94 8.06 2.73
C GLY A 22 -3.02 6.81 1.85
N TRP A 23 -2.13 5.84 2.06
CA TRP A 23 -2.15 4.56 1.34
C TRP A 23 -3.39 3.72 1.61
N THR A 24 -3.91 3.74 2.84
CA THR A 24 -5.15 3.01 3.15
C THR A 24 -6.37 3.66 2.54
N VAL A 25 -6.49 4.99 2.63
CA VAL A 25 -7.57 5.75 1.99
C VAL A 25 -7.52 5.60 0.47
N LEU A 26 -6.34 5.70 -0.13
CA LEU A 26 -6.14 5.50 -1.57
C LEU A 26 -6.53 4.09 -1.99
N GLY A 27 -6.12 3.07 -1.24
CA GLY A 27 -6.48 1.68 -1.50
C GLY A 27 -7.99 1.45 -1.44
N LEU A 28 -8.65 1.95 -0.41
CA LEU A 28 -10.12 1.89 -0.28
C LEU A 28 -10.82 2.66 -1.39
N TRP A 29 -10.30 3.82 -1.77
CA TRP A 29 -10.85 4.63 -2.85
C TRP A 29 -10.79 3.88 -4.19
N ILE A 30 -9.66 3.23 -4.51
CA ILE A 30 -9.52 2.40 -5.72
C ILE A 30 -10.54 1.25 -5.73
N LEU A 31 -10.72 0.59 -4.59
CA LEU A 31 -11.62 -0.56 -4.45
C LEU A 31 -13.09 -0.17 -4.55
N LEU A 32 -13.49 0.92 -3.89
CA LEU A 32 -14.91 1.22 -3.64
C LEU A 32 -15.46 2.34 -4.51
N VAL A 33 -14.64 3.34 -4.85
CA VAL A 33 -15.13 4.61 -5.41
C VAL A 33 -14.64 4.86 -6.83
N ALA A 34 -13.45 4.36 -7.19
CA ALA A 34 -12.86 4.70 -8.49
C ALA A 34 -13.83 4.37 -9.65
N PRO A 35 -13.89 5.21 -10.70
CA PRO A 35 -14.73 4.91 -11.85
C PRO A 35 -14.12 3.75 -12.66
N SER A 36 -14.98 2.89 -13.24
CA SER A 36 -14.55 1.77 -14.09
C SER A 36 -14.04 2.21 -15.45
N SER A 37 -14.48 3.37 -15.93
CA SER A 37 -13.95 4.05 -17.10
C SER A 37 -13.41 5.42 -16.69
N VAL A 38 -12.16 5.68 -17.02
CA VAL A 38 -11.56 7.00 -16.87
C VAL A 38 -11.40 7.57 -18.27
N GLN A 39 -12.09 8.67 -18.56
CA GLN A 39 -11.86 9.45 -19.77
C GLN A 39 -10.72 10.44 -19.51
N ILE A 40 -9.60 10.24 -20.20
CA ILE A 40 -8.46 11.16 -20.20
C ILE A 40 -8.43 11.81 -21.58
N GLY A 41 -9.05 12.99 -21.71
CA GLY A 41 -9.24 13.65 -23.01
C GLY A 41 -10.17 12.85 -23.91
N SER A 42 -9.71 12.52 -25.12
CA SER A 42 -10.46 11.71 -26.10
C SER A 42 -10.26 10.20 -25.94
N PHE A 43 -9.43 9.75 -25.00
CA PHE A 43 -9.20 8.33 -24.74
C PHE A 43 -10.04 7.85 -23.57
N GLU A 44 -10.89 6.86 -23.82
CA GLU A 44 -11.63 6.14 -22.79
C GLU A 44 -10.85 4.88 -22.40
N TYR A 45 -10.35 4.87 -21.16
CA TYR A 45 -9.68 3.71 -20.59
C TYR A 45 -10.61 2.99 -19.62
N THR A 46 -11.05 1.79 -20.01
CA THR A 46 -11.80 0.89 -19.14
C THR A 46 -10.82 0.09 -18.28
N MET A 47 -10.79 0.36 -16.98
CA MET A 47 -9.95 -0.39 -16.04
C MET A 47 -10.62 -1.74 -15.72
N PRO A 48 -9.95 -2.88 -15.96
CA PRO A 48 -10.48 -4.18 -15.56
C PRO A 48 -10.67 -4.25 -14.05
N ALA A 49 -11.79 -4.82 -13.60
CA ALA A 49 -12.10 -4.98 -12.17
C ALA A 49 -10.97 -5.68 -11.39
N MET A 50 -10.31 -6.65 -12.02
CA MET A 50 -9.21 -7.39 -11.41
C MET A 50 -7.97 -6.52 -11.15
N LEU A 51 -7.67 -5.56 -12.03
CA LEU A 51 -6.56 -4.61 -11.87
C LEU A 51 -6.83 -3.62 -10.75
N ARG A 52 -8.09 -3.19 -10.63
CA ARG A 52 -8.52 -2.32 -9.53
C ARG A 52 -8.43 -3.04 -8.18
N PHE A 53 -8.87 -4.29 -8.15
CA PHE A 53 -8.80 -5.10 -6.94
C PHE A 53 -7.36 -5.32 -6.46
N THR A 54 -6.46 -5.72 -7.37
CA THR A 54 -5.04 -5.92 -7.03
C THR A 54 -4.36 -4.63 -6.65
N ALA A 55 -4.58 -3.53 -7.37
CA ALA A 55 -4.02 -2.21 -7.04
C ALA A 55 -4.47 -1.73 -5.66
N GLY A 56 -5.77 -1.84 -5.38
CA GLY A 56 -6.35 -1.45 -4.10
C GLY A 56 -5.79 -2.27 -2.92
N LEU A 57 -5.75 -3.60 -3.05
CA LEU A 57 -5.17 -4.47 -2.02
C LEU A 57 -3.68 -4.23 -1.81
N THR A 58 -2.92 -4.02 -2.89
CA THR A 58 -1.48 -3.72 -2.80
C THR A 58 -1.24 -2.40 -2.07
N SER A 59 -2.06 -1.38 -2.37
CA SER A 59 -2.03 -0.08 -1.68
C SER A 59 -2.36 -0.22 -0.18
N LEU A 60 -3.38 -1.01 0.16
CA LEU A 60 -3.72 -1.30 1.56
C LEU A 60 -2.55 -1.98 2.29
N ALA A 61 -1.95 -3.00 1.67
CA ALA A 61 -0.81 -3.71 2.24
C ALA A 61 0.41 -2.79 2.43
N ALA A 62 0.66 -1.88 1.48
CA ALA A 62 1.72 -0.86 1.60
C ALA A 62 1.48 0.09 2.78
N GLY A 63 0.25 0.57 2.96
CA GLY A 63 -0.12 1.41 4.10
C GLY A 63 0.08 0.69 5.44
N GLN A 64 -0.33 -0.59 5.52
CA GLN A 64 -0.12 -1.42 6.72
C GLN A 64 1.36 -1.65 7.02
N LEU A 65 2.18 -1.90 5.99
CA LEU A 65 3.62 -2.09 6.17
C LEU A 65 4.30 -0.82 6.71
N VAL A 66 3.99 0.35 6.12
CA VAL A 66 4.50 1.64 6.60
C VAL A 66 4.10 1.86 8.06
N PHE A 67 2.85 1.59 8.42
CA PHE A 67 2.37 1.74 9.79
C PHE A 67 3.13 0.82 10.75
N MET A 68 3.29 -0.46 10.41
CA MET A 68 4.00 -1.41 11.25
C MET A 68 5.47 -1.01 11.47
N CYS A 69 6.20 -0.72 10.39
CA CYS A 69 7.64 -0.43 10.45
C CYS A 69 7.97 0.92 11.08
N PHE A 70 7.15 1.96 10.86
CA PHE A 70 7.49 3.32 11.29
C PHE A 70 6.73 3.80 12.52
N VAL A 71 5.56 3.22 12.82
CA VAL A 71 4.70 3.60 13.94
C VAL A 71 4.72 2.53 15.02
N CYS A 72 4.31 1.30 14.72
CA CYS A 72 4.19 0.23 15.71
C CYS A 72 5.53 -0.12 16.37
N ASP A 73 6.60 -0.32 15.58
CA ASP A 73 7.92 -0.67 16.11
C ASP A 73 8.51 0.41 17.03
N ARG A 74 8.12 1.67 16.84
CA ARG A 74 8.60 2.79 17.65
C ARG A 74 7.77 3.04 18.90
N LEU A 75 6.47 2.82 18.83
CA LEU A 75 5.56 2.97 19.97
C LEU A 75 5.62 1.74 20.90
N PHE A 76 5.84 0.54 20.37
CA PHE A 76 5.81 -0.72 21.11
C PHE A 76 7.13 -1.51 21.01
N PRO A 77 8.24 -1.01 21.56
CA PRO A 77 9.56 -1.65 21.45
C PRO A 77 9.68 -3.01 22.18
N ARG A 78 8.70 -3.36 23.01
CA ARG A 78 8.63 -4.64 23.75
C ARG A 78 7.62 -5.64 23.17
N ALA A 79 7.11 -5.39 21.96
CA ALA A 79 6.18 -6.30 21.30
C ALA A 79 6.83 -7.67 21.01
N HIS A 80 6.00 -8.71 20.94
CA HIS A 80 6.42 -10.08 20.67
C HIS A 80 7.07 -10.18 19.27
N ARG A 81 8.40 -10.32 19.24
CA ARG A 81 9.22 -10.30 18.01
C ARG A 81 8.74 -11.25 16.91
N PRO A 82 8.36 -12.51 17.20
CA PRO A 82 7.87 -13.41 16.17
C PRO A 82 6.58 -12.92 15.50
N ALA A 83 5.65 -12.35 16.27
CA ALA A 83 4.37 -11.88 15.74
C ALA A 83 4.53 -10.63 14.88
N VAL A 84 5.45 -9.73 15.26
CA VAL A 84 5.80 -8.57 14.43
C VAL A 84 6.47 -9.02 13.14
N TRP A 85 7.39 -9.98 13.22
CA TRP A 85 8.09 -10.52 12.06
C TRP A 85 7.14 -11.20 11.07
N THR A 86 6.20 -12.02 11.54
CA THR A 86 5.21 -12.65 10.66
C THR A 86 4.31 -11.61 10.01
N ALA A 87 3.87 -10.58 10.74
CA ALA A 87 3.05 -9.50 10.19
C ALA A 87 3.80 -8.67 9.13
N GLN A 88 5.08 -8.40 9.34
CA GLN A 88 5.92 -7.71 8.36
C GLN A 88 6.15 -8.58 7.12
N LEU A 89 6.40 -9.89 7.29
CA LEU A 89 6.55 -10.83 6.18
C LEU A 89 5.27 -10.99 5.36
N THR A 90 4.10 -11.06 6.01
CA THR A 90 2.83 -11.16 5.28
C THR A 90 2.52 -9.87 4.53
N ALA A 91 2.72 -8.70 5.13
CA ALA A 91 2.52 -7.42 4.45
C ALA A 91 3.48 -7.22 3.28
N SER A 92 4.77 -7.52 3.47
CA SER A 92 5.77 -7.42 2.39
C SER A 92 5.52 -8.43 1.27
N GLY A 93 5.17 -9.68 1.61
CA GLY A 93 4.76 -10.69 0.65
C GLY A 93 3.53 -10.26 -0.15
N ALA A 94 2.53 -9.69 0.50
CA ALA A 94 1.33 -9.17 -0.17
C ALA A 94 1.66 -8.03 -1.15
N ILE A 95 2.59 -7.14 -0.80
CA ILE A 95 3.03 -6.06 -1.70
C ILE A 95 3.78 -6.63 -2.90
N ILE A 96 4.70 -7.57 -2.69
CA ILE A 96 5.48 -8.18 -3.77
C ILE A 96 4.56 -8.94 -4.72
N LEU A 97 3.69 -9.80 -4.19
CA LEU A 97 2.72 -10.54 -5.00
C LEU A 97 1.76 -9.61 -5.74
N GLY A 98 1.29 -8.55 -5.07
CA GLY A 98 0.45 -7.52 -5.66
C GLY A 98 1.15 -6.77 -6.79
N ALA A 99 2.40 -6.35 -6.60
CA ALA A 99 3.21 -5.68 -7.61
C ALA A 99 3.49 -6.58 -8.82
N VAL A 100 3.83 -7.85 -8.58
CA VAL A 100 4.02 -8.84 -9.65
C VAL A 100 2.72 -9.03 -10.43
N ALA A 101 1.59 -9.22 -9.74
CA ALA A 101 0.29 -9.36 -10.38
C ALA A 101 -0.09 -8.13 -11.20
N LEU A 102 0.17 -6.92 -10.70
CA LEU A 102 -0.05 -5.67 -11.44
C LEU A 102 0.83 -5.58 -12.69
N CYS A 103 2.13 -5.90 -12.58
CA CYS A 103 3.01 -5.94 -13.74
C CYS A 103 2.51 -6.91 -14.80
N PHE A 104 2.11 -8.12 -14.41
CA PHE A 104 1.54 -9.10 -15.35
C PHE A 104 0.24 -8.61 -15.98
N GLN A 105 -0.67 -8.02 -15.21
CA GLN A 105 -1.94 -7.50 -15.71
C GLN A 105 -1.73 -6.35 -16.70
N VAL A 106 -0.82 -5.42 -16.38
CA VAL A 106 -0.50 -4.30 -17.26
C VAL A 106 0.16 -4.81 -18.55
N LEU A 107 1.14 -5.70 -18.45
CA LEU A 107 1.77 -6.35 -19.61
C LEU A 107 0.75 -7.08 -20.47
N TRP A 108 -0.19 -7.80 -19.86
CA TRP A 108 -1.24 -8.53 -20.57
C TRP A 108 -2.15 -7.59 -21.38
N ILE A 109 -2.54 -6.45 -20.80
CA ILE A 109 -3.33 -5.43 -21.49
C ILE A 109 -2.54 -4.87 -22.68
N TYR A 110 -1.26 -4.54 -22.51
CA TYR A 110 -0.41 -4.01 -23.59
C TYR A 110 -0.06 -5.04 -24.67
N ALA A 111 0.01 -6.32 -24.32
CA ALA A 111 0.25 -7.41 -25.27
C ALA A 111 -0.98 -7.76 -26.13
N GLY A 112 -2.10 -7.06 -25.95
CA GLY A 112 -3.34 -7.30 -26.71
C GLY A 112 -4.20 -8.44 -26.17
N GLY A 113 -3.89 -8.96 -24.97
CA GLY A 113 -4.69 -10.01 -24.33
C GLY A 113 -6.06 -9.55 -23.81
N ALA A 114 -6.37 -8.27 -23.97
CA ALA A 114 -7.66 -7.67 -23.64
C ALA A 114 -8.56 -7.43 -24.88
N ALA A 115 -8.24 -8.06 -26.02
CA ALA A 115 -9.09 -8.10 -27.21
C ALA A 115 -10.19 -9.17 -27.10
#